data_AF-A0A8H5XYG8-F1
#
_entry.id   AF-A0A8H5XYG8-F1
#
_cell.length_a   1.000
_cell.length_b   1.000
_cell.length_c   1.000
_cell.angle_alpha   90.00
_cell.angle_beta   90.00
_cell.angle_gamma   90.00
#
_symmetry.space_group_name_H-M   'P 1'
#
loop_
_entity.id
_entity.type
_entity.pdbx_description
1 polymer ?
#
loop_
_entity_poly.entity_id
_entity_poly.type
_entity_poly.pdbx_seq_one_letter_code
_entity_poly.pdbx_strand_id
1 'polypeptide(L)'
;MSTKELAQNGWTAVPVDAGKIFQNGPSINEPDYVNVNSIEFLSNDPIVTSVILRQQFLEHANTLTPSTLALACLLHDIGTTEENITSTRLSFEFQGGIQALDLLNSYGSTKDQAEAVCETVIRHQDFGTEGNITFLGQLIQLATIYDNVGDHPAVKDFGLVIHKRTREEVNQAFLREGWLKCFAATIRKEEQLKPWCHTTRIPNCADHIEGNLLMQPYE
;
A
#
# COMPACT_ATOMS: atom_id res chain seq x y z
N MET A 1 18.10 -16.90 9.91
CA MET A 1 16.65 -16.69 10.01
C MET A 1 15.95 -17.92 9.45
N SER A 2 14.97 -18.45 10.17
CA SER A 2 14.13 -19.55 9.68
C SER A 2 13.12 -19.06 8.63
N THR A 3 12.62 -19.96 7.77
CA THR A 3 11.58 -19.62 6.78
C THR A 3 10.32 -19.02 7.43
N LYS A 4 10.01 -19.45 8.67
CA LYS A 4 8.87 -18.93 9.44
C LYS A 4 9.09 -17.47 9.87
N GLU A 5 10.30 -17.13 10.31
CA GLU A 5 10.66 -15.75 10.67
C GLU A 5 10.63 -14.82 9.45
N LEU A 6 11.08 -15.31 8.29
CA LEU A 6 11.03 -14.55 7.04
C LEU A 6 9.59 -14.24 6.62
N ALA A 7 8.70 -15.24 6.65
CA ALA A 7 7.29 -15.07 6.29
C ALA A 7 6.54 -14.09 7.22
N GLN A 8 6.94 -14.01 8.50
CA GLN A 8 6.34 -13.10 9.50
C GLN A 8 6.50 -11.61 9.17
N ASN A 9 7.57 -11.26 8.45
CA ASN A 9 7.82 -9.90 7.97
C ASN A 9 7.54 -9.75 6.46
N GLY A 10 6.92 -10.76 5.84
CA GLY A 10 6.51 -10.72 4.44
C GLY A 10 7.64 -10.93 3.44
N TRP A 11 8.77 -11.50 3.87
CA TRP A 11 9.89 -11.90 3.02
C TRP A 11 9.59 -13.17 2.20
N THR A 12 8.46 -13.15 1.49
CA THR A 12 8.14 -14.12 0.46
C THR A 12 8.21 -13.42 -0.89
N ALA A 13 9.03 -13.94 -1.80
CA ALA A 13 9.14 -13.39 -3.14
C ALA A 13 7.87 -13.69 -3.95
N VAL A 14 7.25 -12.64 -4.47
CA VAL A 14 6.11 -12.72 -5.39
C VAL A 14 6.40 -11.88 -6.64
N PRO A 15 5.76 -12.18 -7.80
CA PRO A 15 5.92 -11.34 -8.98
C PRO A 15 5.49 -9.89 -8.70
N VAL A 16 6.25 -8.91 -9.19
CA VAL A 16 5.81 -7.48 -9.13
C VAL A 16 4.61 -7.23 -10.06
N ASP A 17 4.47 -8.06 -11.09
CA ASP A 17 3.33 -8.05 -11.99
C ASP A 17 2.12 -8.70 -11.30
N ALA A 18 1.22 -7.87 -10.76
CA ALA A 18 -0.01 -8.35 -10.13
C ALA A 18 -0.89 -9.17 -11.09
N GLY A 19 -0.83 -8.95 -12.42
CA GLY A 19 -1.57 -9.75 -13.39
C GLY A 19 -1.18 -11.23 -13.35
N LYS A 20 0.09 -11.55 -13.06
CA LYS A 20 0.56 -12.93 -12.86
C LYS A 20 0.02 -13.56 -11.57
N ILE A 21 -0.22 -12.75 -10.55
CA ILE A 21 -0.78 -13.18 -9.26
C ILE A 21 -2.28 -13.47 -9.41
N PHE A 22 -3.01 -12.56 -10.03
CA PHE A 22 -4.46 -12.66 -10.23
C PHE A 22 -4.85 -13.45 -11.49
N GLN A 23 -3.88 -14.02 -12.21
CA GLN A 23 -4.09 -14.77 -13.46
C GLN A 23 -4.90 -13.99 -14.51
N ASN A 24 -4.71 -12.66 -14.57
CA ASN A 24 -5.47 -11.71 -15.38
C ASN A 24 -7.00 -11.66 -15.09
N GLY A 25 -7.44 -12.26 -13.99
CA GLY A 25 -8.80 -12.15 -13.46
C GLY A 25 -8.95 -11.00 -12.45
N PRO A 26 -10.16 -10.79 -11.92
CA PRO A 26 -10.44 -9.71 -10.97
C PRO A 26 -10.05 -10.00 -9.52
N SER A 27 -9.93 -11.27 -9.18
CA SER A 27 -9.65 -11.75 -7.84
C SER A 27 -9.15 -13.19 -7.89
N ILE A 28 -8.32 -13.60 -6.93
CA ILE A 28 -7.95 -15.01 -6.71
C ILE A 28 -9.16 -15.77 -6.13
N ASN A 29 -9.83 -15.16 -5.16
CA ASN A 29 -11.05 -15.69 -4.53
C ASN A 29 -12.17 -14.65 -4.62
N GLU A 30 -13.41 -15.10 -4.82
CA GLU A 30 -14.57 -14.21 -4.86
C GLU A 30 -14.69 -13.41 -3.55
N PRO A 31 -14.68 -12.07 -3.61
CA PRO A 31 -14.74 -11.23 -2.41
C PRO A 31 -16.09 -11.31 -1.69
N ASP A 32 -16.08 -11.82 -0.46
CA ASP A 32 -17.26 -11.84 0.40
C ASP A 32 -17.34 -10.58 1.29
N TYR A 33 -18.50 -10.31 1.86
CA TYR A 33 -18.66 -9.25 2.84
C TYR A 33 -17.84 -9.53 4.10
N VAL A 34 -17.04 -8.54 4.52
CA VAL A 34 -16.32 -8.55 5.79
C VAL A 34 -16.83 -7.37 6.60
N ASN A 35 -17.38 -7.66 7.78
CA ASN A 35 -17.78 -6.63 8.72
C ASN A 35 -16.54 -5.91 9.22
N VAL A 36 -16.45 -4.60 8.97
CA VAL A 36 -15.29 -3.78 9.35
C VAL A 36 -15.03 -3.84 10.87
N ASN A 37 -16.08 -4.00 11.67
CA ASN A 37 -15.97 -4.09 13.14
C ASN A 37 -15.48 -5.47 13.63
N SER A 38 -15.40 -6.50 12.78
CA SER A 38 -14.86 -7.82 13.16
C SER A 38 -13.35 -7.93 12.95
N ILE A 39 -12.73 -6.92 12.33
CA ILE A 39 -11.28 -6.83 12.24
C ILE A 39 -10.81 -6.21 13.55
N GLU A 40 -10.28 -7.04 14.46
CA GLU A 40 -9.72 -6.59 15.73
C GLU A 40 -8.64 -5.55 15.47
N PHE A 41 -9.02 -4.29 15.66
CA PHE A 41 -8.18 -3.14 15.44
C PHE A 41 -7.14 -3.10 16.56
N LEU A 42 -5.91 -3.57 16.28
CA LEU A 42 -4.76 -3.28 17.13
C LEU A 42 -4.38 -1.80 16.98
N SER A 43 -5.28 -0.91 17.37
CA SER A 43 -5.20 0.55 17.38
C SER A 43 -4.74 1.28 16.10
N ASN A 44 -4.32 0.63 15.01
CA ASN A 44 -3.91 1.25 13.74
C ASN A 44 -3.83 0.27 12.52
N ASP A 45 -4.63 -0.79 12.48
CA ASP A 45 -4.54 -1.74 11.36
C ASP A 45 -5.21 -1.19 10.06
N PRO A 46 -4.53 -1.24 8.91
CA PRO A 46 -5.05 -0.81 7.61
C PRO A 46 -6.13 -1.76 7.11
N ILE A 47 -7.39 -1.32 7.14
CA ILE A 47 -8.53 -2.22 6.90
C ILE A 47 -8.58 -2.71 5.45
N VAL A 48 -8.35 -1.84 4.47
CA VAL A 48 -8.28 -2.22 3.03
C VAL A 48 -7.25 -3.33 2.82
N THR A 49 -6.03 -3.12 3.32
CA THR A 49 -4.92 -4.08 3.22
C THR A 49 -5.24 -5.39 3.93
N SER A 50 -5.86 -5.33 5.10
CA SER A 50 -6.27 -6.51 5.88
C SER A 50 -7.35 -7.34 5.17
N VAL A 51 -8.30 -6.69 4.50
CA VAL A 51 -9.35 -7.36 3.71
C VAL A 51 -8.72 -8.05 2.49
N ILE A 52 -7.85 -7.37 1.74
CA ILE A 52 -7.13 -7.97 0.60
C ILE A 52 -6.32 -9.18 1.08
N LEU A 53 -5.56 -9.05 2.17
CA LEU A 53 -4.77 -10.14 2.75
C LEU A 53 -5.63 -11.37 3.07
N ARG A 54 -6.73 -11.18 3.82
CA ARG A 54 -7.57 -12.29 4.29
C ARG A 54 -8.39 -12.94 3.18
N GLN A 55 -8.78 -12.19 2.16
CA GLN A 55 -9.61 -12.71 1.07
C GLN A 55 -8.81 -13.26 -0.10
N GLN A 56 -7.73 -12.60 -0.50
CA GLN A 56 -6.97 -12.97 -1.68
C GLN A 56 -5.76 -13.86 -1.35
N PHE A 57 -5.25 -13.79 -0.11
CA PHE A 57 -3.95 -14.36 0.26
C PHE A 57 -4.00 -15.15 1.58
N LEU A 58 -4.92 -16.12 1.71
CA LEU A 58 -5.13 -16.88 2.95
C LEU A 58 -3.84 -17.52 3.52
N GLU A 59 -2.94 -18.02 2.67
CA GLU A 59 -1.67 -18.62 3.11
C GLU A 59 -0.79 -17.60 3.82
N HIS A 60 -0.67 -16.39 3.25
CA HIS A 60 0.12 -15.32 3.84
C HIS A 60 -0.57 -14.70 5.06
N ALA A 61 -1.91 -14.65 5.09
CA ALA A 61 -2.67 -14.16 6.23
C ALA A 61 -2.40 -14.93 7.53
N ASN A 62 -1.99 -16.20 7.43
CA ASN A 62 -1.66 -17.05 8.59
C ASN A 62 -0.23 -16.84 9.11
N THR A 63 0.62 -16.14 8.37
CA THR A 63 2.06 -16.01 8.68
C THR A 63 2.50 -14.57 8.87
N LEU A 64 2.07 -13.65 8.02
CA LEU A 64 2.39 -12.23 8.11
C LEU A 64 1.88 -11.66 9.44
N THR A 65 2.75 -10.95 10.15
CA THR A 65 2.38 -10.39 11.45
C THR A 65 1.55 -9.10 11.27
N PRO A 66 0.45 -8.93 12.03
CA PRO A 66 -0.34 -7.70 11.99
C PRO A 66 0.49 -6.45 12.31
N SER A 67 1.44 -6.54 13.24
CA SER A 67 2.30 -5.40 13.60
C SER A 67 3.18 -4.94 12.43
N THR A 68 3.81 -5.85 11.68
CA THR A 68 4.60 -5.46 10.50
C THR A 68 3.71 -4.85 9.41
N LEU A 69 2.50 -5.39 9.21
CA LEU A 69 1.53 -4.83 8.27
C LEU A 69 1.09 -3.42 8.66
N ALA A 70 0.73 -3.21 9.92
CA ALA A 70 0.31 -1.91 10.46
C ALA A 70 1.42 -0.87 10.31
N LEU A 71 2.67 -1.22 10.66
CA LEU A 71 3.81 -0.32 10.52
C LEU A 71 4.05 0.07 9.06
N ALA A 72 3.97 -0.88 8.12
CA ALA A 72 4.11 -0.58 6.69
C ALA A 72 3.01 0.39 6.21
N CYS A 73 1.75 0.17 6.57
CA CYS A 73 0.67 1.06 6.16
C CYS A 73 0.72 2.43 6.82
N LEU A 74 1.08 2.54 8.10
CA LEU A 74 1.21 3.84 8.75
C LEU A 74 2.36 4.67 8.19
N LEU A 75 3.44 4.02 7.75
CA LEU A 75 4.69 4.69 7.40
C LEU A 75 4.92 4.86 5.89
N HIS A 76 4.15 4.19 5.02
CA HIS A 76 4.40 4.24 3.57
C HIS A 76 4.40 5.67 2.99
N ASP A 77 3.55 6.55 3.51
CA ASP A 77 3.45 7.95 3.09
C ASP A 77 4.17 8.93 4.03
N ILE A 78 5.01 8.47 4.98
CA ILE A 78 5.70 9.38 5.92
C ILE A 78 6.54 10.44 5.19
N GLY A 79 7.07 10.13 4.01
CA GLY A 79 7.84 11.06 3.19
C GLY A 79 7.04 12.23 2.59
N THR A 80 5.70 12.17 2.63
CA THR A 80 4.80 13.13 1.96
C THR A 80 4.48 14.38 2.80
N THR A 81 4.79 14.37 4.10
CA THR A 81 4.49 15.53 4.96
C THR A 81 5.21 16.78 4.47
N GLU A 82 4.66 17.96 4.77
CA GLU A 82 5.27 19.24 4.37
C GLU A 82 6.75 19.35 4.78
N GLU A 83 7.06 18.92 6.00
CA GLU A 83 8.41 18.92 6.54
C GLU A 83 9.32 17.92 5.82
N ASN A 84 8.84 16.70 5.56
CA ASN A 84 9.65 15.64 4.97
C ASN A 84 9.87 15.87 3.46
N ILE A 85 8.85 16.29 2.74
CA ILE A 85 8.93 16.50 1.29
C ILE A 85 9.87 17.65 0.93
N THR A 86 10.00 18.66 1.80
CA THR A 86 10.85 19.85 1.59
C THR A 86 12.25 19.73 2.19
N SER A 87 12.48 18.81 3.13
CA SER A 87 13.77 18.64 3.82
C SER A 87 14.82 17.85 3.02
N THR A 88 14.44 17.24 1.90
CA THR A 88 15.32 16.35 1.11
C THR A 88 15.24 16.64 -0.39
N ARG A 89 16.21 16.12 -1.13
CA ARG A 89 16.19 16.05 -2.61
C ARG A 89 15.90 14.64 -3.15
N LEU A 90 15.75 13.67 -2.27
CA LEU A 90 15.36 12.30 -2.61
C LEU A 90 13.85 12.22 -2.88
N SER A 91 13.45 11.28 -3.74
CA SER A 91 12.02 10.93 -3.92
C SER A 91 11.38 10.61 -2.57
N PHE A 92 10.11 10.99 -2.38
CA PHE A 92 9.45 10.83 -1.08
C PHE A 92 9.40 9.38 -0.60
N GLU A 93 9.31 8.39 -1.50
CA GLU A 93 9.31 6.97 -1.16
C GLU A 93 10.67 6.54 -0.59
N PHE A 94 11.76 7.08 -1.15
CA PHE A 94 13.12 6.76 -0.71
C PHE A 94 13.42 7.39 0.65
N GLN A 95 13.09 8.68 0.79
CA GLN A 95 13.23 9.36 2.07
C GLN A 95 12.33 8.73 3.14
N GLY A 96 11.09 8.40 2.79
CA GLY A 96 10.13 7.75 3.67
C GLY A 96 10.63 6.40 4.16
N GLY A 97 11.23 5.59 3.29
CA GLY A 97 11.84 4.31 3.67
C GLY A 97 13.01 4.48 4.64
N ILE A 98 13.90 5.44 4.40
CA ILE A 98 15.01 5.76 5.30
C ILE A 98 14.48 6.22 6.67
N GLN A 99 13.47 7.11 6.69
CA GLN A 99 12.85 7.58 7.92
C GLN A 99 12.17 6.45 8.69
N ALA A 100 11.45 5.57 8.00
CA ALA A 100 10.83 4.40 8.61
C ALA A 100 11.88 3.46 9.22
N LEU A 101 12.97 3.21 8.51
CA LEU A 101 14.08 2.37 9.01
C LEU A 101 14.68 2.96 10.30
N ASP A 102 15.02 4.24 10.29
CA ASP A 102 15.62 4.92 11.44
C ASP A 102 14.66 4.98 12.63
N LEU A 103 13.40 5.33 12.37
CA LEU A 103 12.35 5.38 13.38
C LEU A 103 12.20 4.01 14.05
N LEU A 104 11.98 2.95 13.28
CA LEU A 104 11.72 1.62 13.83
C LEU A 104 12.93 1.07 14.60
N ASN A 105 14.15 1.29 14.10
CA ASN A 105 15.37 0.94 14.83
C ASN A 105 15.48 1.69 16.18
N SER A 106 15.05 2.95 16.24
CA SER A 106 15.10 3.76 17.48
C SER A 106 14.02 3.39 18.51
N TYR A 107 12.89 2.82 18.07
CA TYR A 107 11.77 2.41 18.92
C TYR A 107 11.76 0.92 19.29
N GLY A 108 12.83 0.19 18.95
CA GLY A 108 13.04 -1.19 19.41
C GLY A 108 12.41 -2.28 18.55
N SER A 109 12.01 -1.98 17.31
CA SER A 109 11.71 -3.03 16.33
C SER A 109 12.92 -3.92 16.10
N THR A 110 12.68 -5.17 15.69
CA THR A 110 13.78 -6.01 15.21
C THR A 110 14.32 -5.42 13.91
N LYS A 111 15.63 -5.60 13.67
CA LYS A 111 16.26 -5.16 12.42
C LYS A 111 15.51 -5.68 11.19
N ASP A 112 15.09 -6.94 11.21
CA ASP A 112 14.38 -7.59 10.10
C ASP A 112 13.00 -6.96 9.81
N GLN A 113 12.24 -6.60 10.86
CA GLN A 113 10.97 -5.89 10.70
C GLN A 113 11.19 -4.48 10.14
N ALA A 114 12.19 -3.76 10.66
CA ALA A 114 12.52 -2.42 10.20
C ALA A 114 12.97 -2.41 8.73
N GLU A 115 13.78 -3.39 8.31
CA GLU A 115 14.20 -3.58 6.93
C GLU A 115 13.03 -3.98 6.02
N ALA A 116 12.10 -4.82 6.48
CA ALA A 116 10.92 -5.21 5.70
C ALA A 116 9.98 -4.02 5.44
N VAL A 117 9.76 -3.18 6.45
CA VAL A 117 8.99 -1.94 6.29
C VAL A 117 9.72 -0.98 5.36
N CYS A 118 11.03 -0.77 5.55
CA CYS A 118 11.84 0.09 4.68
C CYS A 118 11.77 -0.32 3.20
N GLU A 119 12.03 -1.59 2.88
CA GLU A 119 11.94 -2.14 1.52
C GLU A 119 10.54 -1.91 0.92
N THR A 120 9.51 -2.12 1.74
CA THR A 120 8.12 -1.90 1.34
C THR A 120 7.83 -0.43 1.03
N VAL A 121 8.23 0.50 1.90
CA VAL A 121 8.03 1.93 1.69
C VAL A 121 8.82 2.42 0.47
N ILE A 122 10.04 1.95 0.25
CA ILE A 122 10.82 2.35 -0.94
C ILE A 122 10.12 1.93 -2.23
N ARG A 123 9.47 0.77 -2.24
CA ARG A 123 8.93 0.14 -3.46
C ARG A 123 7.41 0.25 -3.63
N HIS A 124 6.70 0.97 -2.76
CA HIS A 124 5.24 1.00 -2.80
C HIS A 124 4.65 1.72 -4.05
N GLN A 125 5.45 2.49 -4.79
CA GLN A 125 5.09 3.05 -6.10
C GLN A 125 5.83 2.39 -7.28
N ASP A 126 6.67 1.37 -7.02
CA ASP A 126 7.48 0.66 -8.03
C ASP A 126 6.64 -0.42 -8.76
N PHE A 127 5.63 0.02 -9.50
CA PHE A 127 4.82 -0.86 -10.34
C PHE A 127 5.63 -1.36 -11.54
N GLY A 128 5.52 -2.65 -11.88
CA GLY A 128 6.27 -3.25 -12.97
C GLY A 128 5.68 -4.55 -13.50
N THR A 129 6.23 -5.04 -14.60
CA THR A 129 5.80 -6.28 -15.27
C THR A 129 6.82 -7.43 -15.15
N GLU A 130 8.03 -7.13 -14.68
CA GLU A 130 9.16 -8.07 -14.62
C GLU A 130 9.87 -8.03 -13.25
N GLY A 131 10.34 -9.19 -12.81
CA GLY A 131 11.02 -9.34 -11.52
C GLY A 131 10.08 -9.67 -10.36
N ASN A 132 10.62 -9.58 -9.15
CA ASN A 132 9.93 -9.92 -7.91
C ASN A 132 9.95 -8.76 -6.91
N ILE A 133 9.02 -8.83 -5.96
CA ILE A 133 8.91 -7.96 -4.80
C ILE A 133 8.63 -8.83 -3.55
N THR A 134 8.77 -8.27 -2.36
CA THR A 134 8.29 -8.91 -1.14
C THR A 134 6.77 -9.00 -1.16
N PHE A 135 6.19 -10.02 -0.51
CA PHE A 135 4.75 -10.13 -0.38
C PHE A 135 4.15 -8.91 0.33
N LEU A 136 4.82 -8.41 1.38
CA LEU A 136 4.40 -7.18 2.07
C LEU A 136 4.38 -5.99 1.10
N GLY A 137 5.42 -5.82 0.28
CA GLY A 137 5.48 -4.78 -0.75
C GLY A 137 4.34 -4.88 -1.75
N GLN A 138 4.08 -6.07 -2.28
CA GLN A 138 2.97 -6.29 -3.22
C GLN A 138 1.61 -5.98 -2.59
N LEU A 139 1.41 -6.39 -1.34
CA LEU A 139 0.16 -6.16 -0.63
C LEU A 139 -0.09 -4.65 -0.40
N ILE A 140 0.95 -3.88 -0.07
CA ILE A 140 0.88 -2.42 0.03
C ILE A 140 0.63 -1.77 -1.34
N GLN A 141 1.28 -2.23 -2.41
CA GLN A 141 1.00 -1.74 -3.77
C GLN A 141 -0.48 -1.92 -4.15
N LEU A 142 -1.05 -3.09 -3.88
CA LEU A 142 -2.46 -3.39 -4.16
C LEU A 142 -3.41 -2.50 -3.35
N ALA A 143 -3.13 -2.30 -2.06
CA ALA A 143 -3.98 -1.48 -1.20
C ALA A 143 -3.91 0.02 -1.58
N THR A 144 -2.71 0.54 -1.82
CA THR A 144 -2.50 1.96 -2.18
C THR A 144 -3.10 2.29 -3.55
N ILE A 145 -2.89 1.46 -4.57
CA ILE A 145 -3.50 1.71 -5.89
C ILE A 145 -5.03 1.56 -5.86
N TYR A 146 -5.57 0.66 -5.03
CA TYR A 146 -7.01 0.54 -4.82
C TYR A 146 -7.61 1.84 -4.24
N ASP A 147 -6.95 2.43 -3.24
CA ASP A 147 -7.44 3.63 -2.59
C ASP A 147 -7.22 4.92 -3.40
N ASN A 148 -6.12 4.97 -4.15
CA ASN A 148 -5.69 6.16 -4.88
C ASN A 148 -6.31 6.22 -6.29
N VAL A 149 -6.37 5.10 -7.00
CA VAL A 149 -6.81 5.06 -8.42
C VAL A 149 -8.07 4.21 -8.60
N GLY A 150 -8.28 3.18 -7.78
CA GLY A 150 -9.45 2.30 -7.87
C GLY A 150 -9.44 1.33 -9.05
N ASP A 151 -8.36 1.33 -9.84
CA ASP A 151 -8.12 0.45 -10.98
C ASP A 151 -6.66 -0.01 -11.02
N HIS A 152 -6.36 -1.08 -11.75
CA HIS A 152 -5.01 -1.63 -11.87
C HIS A 152 -4.70 -2.04 -13.31
N PRO A 153 -3.54 -1.64 -13.89
CA PRO A 153 -3.25 -1.83 -15.31
C PRO A 153 -3.18 -3.30 -15.75
N ALA A 154 -2.86 -4.22 -14.82
CA ALA A 154 -2.72 -5.65 -15.09
C ALA A 154 -3.80 -6.55 -14.43
N VAL A 155 -4.74 -5.98 -13.66
CA VAL A 155 -5.76 -6.77 -12.95
C VAL A 155 -7.14 -6.29 -13.41
N LYS A 156 -7.87 -7.16 -14.10
CA LYS A 156 -9.15 -6.82 -14.71
C LYS A 156 -10.19 -6.50 -13.63
N ASP A 157 -11.02 -5.46 -13.81
CA ASP A 157 -12.10 -5.11 -12.87
C ASP A 157 -11.61 -4.99 -11.40
N PHE A 158 -10.40 -4.46 -11.20
CA PHE A 158 -9.71 -4.46 -9.90
C PHE A 158 -10.53 -3.81 -8.77
N GLY A 159 -11.40 -2.85 -9.07
CA GLY A 159 -12.31 -2.25 -8.10
C GLY A 159 -13.26 -3.24 -7.41
N LEU A 160 -13.40 -4.47 -7.93
CA LEU A 160 -14.17 -5.57 -7.36
C LEU A 160 -13.38 -6.43 -6.36
N VAL A 161 -12.06 -6.25 -6.19
CA VAL A 161 -11.21 -7.06 -5.28
C VAL A 161 -11.63 -6.99 -3.81
N ILE A 162 -12.41 -5.97 -3.44
CA ILE A 162 -13.08 -5.83 -2.14
C ILE A 162 -14.59 -5.74 -2.36
N HIS A 163 -15.33 -6.53 -1.58
CA HIS A 163 -16.78 -6.51 -1.60
C HIS A 163 -17.32 -5.08 -1.33
N LYS A 164 -18.27 -4.62 -2.15
CA LYS A 164 -18.79 -3.24 -2.14
C LYS A 164 -19.20 -2.76 -0.75
N ARG A 165 -19.96 -3.58 0.00
CA ARG A 165 -20.40 -3.24 1.35
C ARG A 165 -19.23 -3.03 2.33
N THR A 166 -18.19 -3.87 2.22
CA THR A 166 -16.97 -3.72 3.03
C THR A 166 -16.31 -2.38 2.72
N ARG A 167 -16.15 -2.02 1.43
CA ARG A 167 -15.62 -0.71 1.03
C ARG A 167 -16.45 0.46 1.58
N GLU A 168 -17.78 0.37 1.50
CA GLU A 168 -18.68 1.40 2.04
C GLU A 168 -18.50 1.57 3.56
N GLU A 169 -18.46 0.47 4.31
CA GLU A 169 -18.24 0.52 5.76
C GLU A 169 -16.85 1.05 6.13
N VAL A 170 -15.81 0.74 5.35
CA VAL A 170 -14.46 1.29 5.55
C VAL A 170 -14.46 2.81 5.41
N ASN A 171 -15.03 3.33 4.31
CA ASN A 171 -15.06 4.78 4.05
C ASN A 171 -16.04 5.54 4.98
N GLN A 172 -16.99 4.85 5.61
CA GLN A 172 -17.82 5.42 6.68
C GLN A 172 -17.08 5.49 8.01
N ALA A 173 -16.25 4.49 8.32
CA ALA A 173 -15.46 4.46 9.55
C ALA A 173 -14.23 5.37 9.49
N PHE A 174 -13.61 5.49 8.32
CA PHE A 174 -12.42 6.30 8.06
C PHE A 174 -12.72 7.23 6.88
N LEU A 175 -13.16 8.44 7.21
CA LEU A 175 -13.55 9.44 6.21
C LEU A 175 -12.36 9.82 5.33
N ARG A 176 -12.61 10.02 4.04
CA ARG A 176 -11.57 10.36 3.06
C ARG A 176 -11.10 11.81 3.15
N GLU A 177 -11.97 12.70 3.65
CA GLU A 177 -11.65 14.12 3.87
C GLU A 177 -11.05 14.83 2.63
N GLY A 178 -11.56 14.51 1.42
CA GLY A 178 -11.05 15.03 0.17
C GLY A 178 -9.70 14.43 -0.28
N TRP A 179 -9.44 13.17 0.09
CA TRP A 179 -8.21 12.43 -0.17
C TRP A 179 -7.70 12.56 -1.60
N LEU A 180 -8.56 12.43 -2.63
CA LEU A 180 -8.08 12.44 -4.01
C LEU A 180 -7.43 13.78 -4.38
N LYS A 181 -8.02 14.89 -3.92
CA LYS A 181 -7.43 16.23 -4.12
C LYS A 181 -6.17 16.42 -3.29
N CYS A 182 -6.19 15.94 -2.04
CA CYS A 182 -5.05 16.01 -1.13
C CYS A 182 -3.82 15.31 -1.74
N PHE A 183 -3.97 14.04 -2.10
CA PHE A 183 -2.88 13.24 -2.61
C PHE A 183 -2.43 13.68 -4.00
N ALA A 184 -3.35 14.07 -4.90
CA ALA A 184 -2.96 14.64 -6.19
C ALA A 184 -2.16 15.95 -6.05
N ALA A 185 -2.48 16.79 -5.06
CA ALA A 185 -1.68 17.98 -4.75
C ALA A 185 -0.29 17.61 -4.21
N THR A 186 -0.19 16.58 -3.36
CA THR A 186 1.09 16.04 -2.88
C THR A 186 1.97 15.54 -4.03
N ILE A 187 1.40 14.78 -4.98
CA ILE A 187 2.13 14.29 -6.17
C ILE A 187 2.64 15.46 -7.01
N ARG A 188 1.80 16.45 -7.33
CA ARG A 188 2.21 17.63 -8.09
C ARG A 188 3.33 18.40 -7.37
N LYS A 189 3.26 18.48 -6.04
CA LYS A 189 4.30 19.12 -5.23
C LYS A 189 5.62 18.35 -5.27
N GLU A 190 5.57 17.02 -5.17
CA GLU A 190 6.74 16.15 -5.30
C GLU A 190 7.44 16.40 -6.64
N GLU A 191 6.69 16.34 -7.74
CA GLU A 191 7.20 16.56 -9.09
C GLU A 191 7.74 17.99 -9.29
N GLN A 192 7.11 19.00 -8.70
CA GLN A 192 7.57 20.39 -8.75
C GLN A 192 8.89 20.59 -8.00
N LEU A 193 9.00 20.06 -6.77
CA LEU A 193 10.18 20.24 -5.92
C LEU A 193 11.35 19.36 -6.37
N LYS A 194 11.04 18.20 -6.94
CA LYS A 194 11.97 17.15 -7.31
C LYS A 194 11.61 16.60 -8.70
N PRO A 195 11.91 17.33 -9.80
CA PRO A 195 11.58 16.88 -11.16
C PRO A 195 12.24 15.57 -11.61
N TRP A 196 13.19 15.05 -10.81
CA TRP A 196 13.87 13.77 -10.99
C TRP A 196 13.34 12.66 -10.06
N CYS A 197 12.26 12.92 -9.31
CA CYS A 197 11.71 11.96 -8.36
C CYS A 197 11.21 10.70 -9.06
N HIS A 198 11.17 9.61 -8.30
CA HIS A 198 10.72 8.30 -8.78
C HIS A 198 9.25 8.32 -9.23
N THR A 199 8.40 9.11 -8.57
CA THR A 199 6.99 9.31 -8.93
C THR A 199 6.77 9.68 -10.40
N THR A 200 7.70 10.42 -11.03
CA THR A 200 7.62 10.76 -12.48
C THR A 200 7.61 9.53 -13.40
N ARG A 201 7.96 8.34 -12.88
CA ARG A 201 7.86 7.07 -13.61
C ARG A 201 6.41 6.62 -13.83
N ILE A 202 5.45 7.19 -13.09
CA ILE A 202 4.01 6.99 -13.26
C ILE A 202 3.45 8.18 -14.05
N PRO A 203 3.22 8.05 -15.37
CA PRO A 203 2.76 9.16 -16.20
C PRO A 203 1.39 9.66 -15.72
N ASN A 204 1.23 10.98 -15.61
CA ASN A 204 -0.01 11.64 -15.19
C ASN A 204 -0.56 11.10 -13.86
N CYS A 205 0.32 10.77 -12.91
CA CYS A 205 -0.07 10.15 -11.63
C CYS A 205 -1.18 10.92 -10.90
N ALA A 206 -1.05 12.24 -10.77
CA ALA A 206 -2.05 13.10 -10.13
C ALA A 206 -3.42 13.05 -10.84
N ASP A 207 -3.45 12.97 -12.17
CA ASP A 207 -4.70 12.95 -12.93
C ASP A 207 -5.40 11.58 -12.82
N HIS A 208 -4.63 10.48 -12.74
CA HIS A 208 -5.18 9.16 -12.44
C HIS A 208 -5.83 9.12 -11.05
N ILE A 209 -5.23 9.78 -10.05
CA ILE A 209 -5.80 9.88 -8.70
C ILE A 209 -7.12 10.66 -8.74
N GLU A 210 -7.14 11.85 -9.33
CA GLU A 210 -8.37 12.65 -9.43
C GLU A 210 -9.46 11.98 -10.28
N GLY A 211 -9.07 11.10 -11.20
CA GLY A 211 -9.95 10.28 -12.03
C GLY A 211 -10.53 9.03 -11.35
N ASN A 212 -10.27 8.80 -10.06
CA ASN A 212 -10.72 7.59 -9.34
C ASN A 212 -12.25 7.57 -9.13
N LEU A 213 -12.96 6.99 -10.11
CA LEU A 213 -14.42 6.82 -10.07
C LEU A 213 -14.89 5.84 -8.97
N LEU A 214 -14.02 4.92 -8.52
CA LEU A 214 -14.37 3.95 -7.50
C LEU A 214 -14.57 4.63 -6.14
N MET A 215 -13.70 5.58 -5.82
CA MET A 215 -13.68 6.26 -4.54
C MET A 215 -14.38 7.62 -4.52
N GLN A 216 -14.64 8.22 -5.69
CA GLN A 216 -15.34 9.49 -5.82
C GLN A 216 -16.66 9.60 -5.01
N PRO A 217 -17.50 8.55 -4.88
CA PRO A 217 -18.72 8.63 -4.07
C PRO A 217 -18.51 8.83 -2.57
N TYR A 218 -17.27 8.72 -2.08
CA TYR A 218 -16.91 8.77 -0.66
C TYR A 218 -16.06 10.00 -0.29
N GLU A 219 -15.82 10.92 -1.24
CA GLU A 219 -15.03 12.15 -1.05
C GLU A 219 -15.69 13.19 -0.14
#